data_AF-A0A218QB79-F1
#
_entry.id   AF-A0A218QB79-F1
#
_cell.length_a   1.000
_cell.length_b   1.000
_cell.length_c   1.000
_cell.angle_alpha   90.00
_cell.angle_beta   90.00
_cell.angle_gamma   90.00
#
_symmetry.space_group_name_H-M   'P 1'
#
loop_
_entity.id
_entity.type
_entity.pdbx_description
1 polymer ?
#
loop_
_entity_poly.entity_id
_entity_poly.type
_entity_poly.pdbx_seq_one_letter_code
_entity_poly.pdbx_strand_id
1 'polypeptide(L)'
;MSKIKVRRLNFDFSANTGKYWFKQSVFKTHLFNSFTIFIPEIEKYLILNVKKRINFLDNPQLKQKAQAFICQEGQHSYQHTKF
;
A
#
# COMPACT_ATOMS: atom_id res chain seq x y z
N MET A 1 13.26 16.59 -7.51
CA MET A 1 12.28 16.01 -6.55
C MET A 1 11.67 14.75 -7.14
N SER A 2 11.55 13.66 -6.36
CA SER A 2 10.99 12.37 -6.82
C SER A 2 9.47 12.46 -7.05
N LYS A 3 8.98 11.81 -8.11
CA LYS A 3 7.55 11.75 -8.51
C LYS A 3 6.97 10.41 -8.06
N ILE A 4 5.82 10.45 -7.37
CA ILE A 4 5.11 9.23 -6.96
C ILE A 4 4.54 8.54 -8.22
N LYS A 5 4.91 7.27 -8.43
CA LYS A 5 4.46 6.46 -9.57
C LYS A 5 3.34 5.52 -9.11
N VAL A 6 2.12 5.78 -9.57
CA VAL A 6 0.99 4.85 -9.40
C VAL A 6 1.21 3.64 -10.30
N ARG A 7 1.21 2.44 -9.70
CA ARG A 7 1.39 1.18 -10.43
C ARG A 7 0.19 0.29 -10.18
N ARG A 8 -0.38 -0.25 -11.25
CA ARG A 8 -1.34 -1.35 -11.15
C ARG A 8 -0.56 -2.65 -10.99
N LEU A 9 -0.32 -3.03 -9.75
CA LEU A 9 0.32 -4.31 -9.44
C LEU A 9 -0.74 -5.40 -9.57
N ASN A 10 -0.39 -6.52 -10.20
CA ASN A 10 -1.19 -7.73 -10.21
C ASN A 10 -0.34 -8.80 -9.55
N PHE A 11 -0.57 -9.04 -8.26
CA PHE A 11 0.08 -10.16 -7.59
C PHE A 11 -0.63 -11.45 -7.95
N ASP A 12 0.17 -12.52 -8.01
CA ASP A 12 -0.28 -13.88 -8.15
C ASP A 12 0.43 -14.72 -7.07
N PHE A 13 -0.32 -15.13 -6.06
CA PHE A 13 0.15 -16.00 -5.00
C PHE A 13 -0.25 -17.47 -5.22
N SER A 14 -0.93 -17.80 -6.33
CA SER A 14 -1.65 -19.06 -6.55
C SER A 14 -0.77 -20.26 -6.94
N ALA A 15 0.45 -20.02 -7.44
CA ALA A 15 1.24 -21.11 -8.04
C ALA A 15 2.46 -21.58 -7.23
N ASN A 16 3.10 -20.74 -6.39
CA ASN A 16 4.41 -21.10 -5.80
C ASN A 16 4.82 -20.33 -4.53
N THR A 17 3.88 -19.79 -3.75
CA THR A 17 4.24 -19.11 -2.49
C THR A 17 4.62 -20.15 -1.43
N GLY A 18 5.91 -20.35 -1.20
CA GLY A 18 6.39 -21.30 -0.20
C GLY A 18 5.91 -20.96 1.22
N LYS A 19 5.63 -21.98 2.04
CA LYS A 19 5.15 -21.83 3.44
C LYS A 19 6.00 -20.86 4.27
N TYR A 20 7.32 -20.89 4.09
CA TYR A 20 8.27 -19.96 4.70
C TYR A 20 8.92 -19.10 3.63
N TRP A 21 8.11 -18.26 2.99
CA TRP A 21 8.48 -17.45 1.83
C TRP A 21 9.69 -16.55 2.12
N PHE A 22 9.91 -16.14 3.38
CA PHE A 22 11.07 -15.33 3.74
C PHE A 22 12.28 -16.21 4.05
N LYS A 23 13.08 -16.51 3.01
CA LYS A 23 14.38 -17.21 3.13
C LYS A 23 14.27 -18.52 3.94
N GLN A 24 13.14 -19.23 3.82
CA GLN A 24 12.83 -20.46 4.58
C GLN A 24 12.83 -20.28 6.11
N SER A 25 12.79 -19.05 6.63
CA SER A 25 12.79 -18.76 8.06
C SER A 25 11.37 -18.61 8.58
N VAL A 26 11.01 -19.48 9.54
CA VAL A 26 9.71 -19.45 10.24
C VAL A 26 9.48 -18.09 10.90
N PHE A 27 10.45 -17.64 11.71
CA PHE A 27 10.35 -16.37 12.43
C PHE A 27 10.17 -15.18 11.48
N LYS A 28 11.02 -15.04 10.44
CA LYS A 28 10.94 -13.90 9.51
C LYS A 28 9.63 -13.91 8.73
N THR A 29 9.18 -15.08 8.30
CA THR A 29 7.91 -15.22 7.58
C THR A 29 6.75 -14.74 8.44
N HIS A 30 6.65 -15.23 9.68
CA HIS A 30 5.56 -14.84 10.56
C HIS A 30 5.67 -13.39 11.03
N LEU A 31 6.86 -12.86 11.28
CA LEU A 31 7.07 -11.45 11.61
C LEU A 31 6.51 -10.52 10.52
N PHE A 32 6.85 -10.78 9.25
CA PHE A 32 6.36 -9.95 8.14
C PHE A 32 4.88 -10.17 7.86
N ASN A 33 4.36 -11.40 7.99
CA ASN A 33 2.91 -11.64 7.91
C ASN A 33 2.16 -10.91 9.02
N SER A 34 2.72 -10.81 10.24
CA SER A 34 2.06 -10.06 11.32
C SER A 34 1.97 -8.57 11.02
N PHE A 35 2.93 -7.99 10.29
CA PHE A 35 2.84 -6.60 9.88
C PHE A 35 1.69 -6.34 8.92
N THR A 36 1.35 -7.29 8.05
CA THR A 36 0.26 -7.10 7.08
C THR A 36 -1.12 -7.09 7.71
N ILE A 37 -1.28 -7.46 8.98
CA ILE A 37 -2.59 -7.48 9.67
C ILE A 37 -3.17 -6.08 9.80
N PHE A 38 -2.34 -5.07 10.11
CA PHE A 38 -2.81 -3.71 10.35
C PHE A 38 -2.74 -2.80 9.12
N ILE A 39 -1.97 -3.19 8.10
CA ILE A 39 -1.74 -2.38 6.89
C ILE A 39 -3.04 -1.99 6.18
N PRO A 40 -4.05 -2.87 5.99
CA PRO A 40 -5.29 -2.50 5.30
C PRO A 40 -6.03 -1.32 5.96
N GLU A 41 -6.10 -1.30 7.29
CA GLU A 41 -6.74 -0.21 8.03
C GLU A 41 -5.91 1.07 7.99
N ILE A 42 -4.57 0.96 8.02
CA ILE A 42 -3.67 2.11 7.85
C ILE A 42 -3.84 2.74 6.46
N GLU A 43 -3.87 1.93 5.40
CA GLU A 43 -4.04 2.42 4.02
C GLU A 43 -5.36 3.17 3.86
N LYS A 44 -6.45 2.60 4.37
CA LYS A 44 -7.77 3.24 4.39
C LYS A 44 -7.74 4.56 5.17
N TYR A 45 -7.13 4.57 6.36
CA TYR A 45 -6.96 5.78 7.16
C TYR A 45 -6.18 6.86 6.40
N LEU A 46 -5.08 6.50 5.74
CA LEU A 46 -4.24 7.41 4.96
C LEU A 46 -5.02 8.02 3.79
N ILE A 47 -5.72 7.19 3.01
CA ILE A 47 -6.57 7.65 1.89
C ILE A 47 -7.60 8.67 2.38
N LEU A 48 -8.35 8.34 3.44
CA LEU A 48 -9.41 9.20 3.95
C LEU A 48 -8.88 10.54 4.47
N ASN A 49 -7.79 10.52 5.24
CA ASN A 49 -7.21 11.73 5.82
C ASN A 49 -6.61 12.65 4.75
N VAL A 50 -5.88 12.11 3.79
CA VAL A 50 -5.29 12.92 2.71
C VAL A 50 -6.40 13.47 1.82
N LYS A 51 -7.41 12.66 1.46
CA LYS A 51 -8.55 13.10 0.65
C LYS A 51 -9.33 14.24 1.32
N LYS A 52 -9.53 14.19 2.64
CA LYS A 52 -10.21 15.27 3.39
C LYS A 52 -9.42 16.59 3.36
N ARG A 53 -8.08 16.53 3.31
CA ARG A 53 -7.21 17.70 3.43
C ARG A 53 -6.71 18.26 2.10
N ILE A 54 -6.86 17.53 1.00
CA ILE A 54 -6.26 17.88 -0.29
C ILE A 54 -6.71 19.22 -0.87
N ASN A 55 -7.91 19.68 -0.50
CA ASN A 55 -8.46 20.95 -0.96
C ASN A 55 -7.88 22.17 -0.20
N PHE A 56 -7.20 21.95 0.93
CA PHE A 56 -6.49 23.00 1.68
C PHE A 56 -5.02 23.14 1.27
N LEU A 57 -4.60 22.45 0.21
CA LEU A 57 -3.23 22.52 -0.31
C LEU A 57 -3.15 23.59 -1.40
N ASP A 58 -2.46 24.69 -1.11
CA ASP A 58 -2.25 25.78 -2.08
C ASP A 58 -1.15 25.46 -3.10
N ASN A 59 -0.18 24.62 -2.71
CA ASN A 59 0.89 24.22 -3.62
C ASN A 59 0.38 23.17 -4.63
N PRO A 60 0.32 23.48 -5.94
CA PRO A 60 -0.22 22.57 -6.95
C PRO A 60 0.62 21.29 -7.11
N GLN A 61 1.93 21.37 -6.89
CA GLN A 61 2.84 20.21 -6.96
C GLN A 61 2.60 19.27 -5.77
N LEU A 62 2.35 19.83 -4.59
CA LEU A 62 2.00 19.03 -3.41
C LEU A 62 0.62 18.40 -3.57
N LYS A 63 -0.35 19.12 -4.13
CA LYS A 63 -1.68 18.59 -4.46
C LYS A 63 -1.60 17.41 -5.44
N GLN A 64 -0.77 17.53 -6.48
CA GLN A 64 -0.53 16.43 -7.43
C GLN A 64 0.10 15.21 -6.75
N LYS A 65 1.07 15.40 -5.84
CA LYS A 65 1.66 14.30 -5.07
C LYS A 65 0.64 13.65 -4.13
N ALA A 66 -0.21 14.44 -3.46
CA ALA A 66 -1.27 13.92 -2.62
C ALA A 66 -2.29 13.08 -3.41
N GLN A 67 -2.65 13.51 -4.63
CA GLN A 67 -3.50 12.70 -5.54
C GLN A 67 -2.81 11.38 -5.92
N ALA A 68 -1.53 11.44 -6.32
CA ALA A 68 -0.77 10.24 -6.68
C ALA A 68 -0.61 9.27 -5.51
N PHE A 69 -0.40 9.78 -4.29
CA PHE A 69 -0.37 8.99 -3.06
C PHE A 69 -1.71 8.28 -2.81
N ILE A 70 -2.84 9.00 -2.87
CA ILE A 70 -4.18 8.39 -2.73
C ILE A 70 -4.37 7.25 -3.73
N CYS A 71 -3.99 7.45 -4.99
CA CYS A 71 -4.12 6.41 -6.00
C CYS A 71 -3.20 5.21 -5.73
N GLN A 72 -2.00 5.44 -5.21
CA GLN A 72 -1.07 4.37 -4.85
C GLN A 72 -1.60 3.53 -3.69
N GLU A 73 -2.03 4.16 -2.60
CA GLU A 73 -2.61 3.44 -1.45
C GLU A 73 -3.89 2.72 -1.84
N GLY A 74 -4.67 3.26 -2.78
CA GLY A 74 -5.83 2.54 -3.34
C GLY A 74 -5.44 1.25 -4.07
N GLN A 75 -4.29 1.22 -4.75
CA GLN A 75 -3.76 -0.01 -5.36
C GLN A 75 -3.26 -0.99 -4.31
N HIS A 76 -2.61 -0.52 -3.24
CA HIS A 76 -2.17 -1.40 -2.15
C HIS A 76 -3.38 -2.03 -1.45
N SER A 77 -4.38 -1.22 -1.08
CA SER A 77 -5.60 -1.67 -0.41
C SER A 77 -6.39 -2.67 -1.23
N TYR A 78 -6.44 -2.50 -2.55
CA TYR A 78 -7.04 -3.48 -3.46
C TYR A 78 -6.32 -4.83 -3.41
N GLN A 79 -4.98 -4.85 -3.39
CA GLN A 79 -4.21 -6.09 -3.32
C GLN A 79 -4.32 -6.77 -1.96
N HIS A 80 -4.27 -6.00 -0.86
CA HIS A 80 -4.45 -6.51 0.50
C HIS A 80 -5.87 -7.02 0.78
N THR A 81 -6.89 -6.54 0.07
CA THR A 81 -8.25 -7.10 0.15
C THR A 81 -8.38 -8.40 -0.64
N LYS A 82 -7.58 -8.57 -1.70
CA LYS A 82 -7.66 -9.71 -2.60
C LYS A 82 -7.01 -10.98 -2.02
N PHE A 83 -6.03 -10.85 -1.14
CA PHE A 83 -5.21 -11.94 -0.59
C PHE A 83 -5.10 -11.83 0.93
#